data_AF-A0A1L3F937-F1
#
_entry.id   AF-A0A1L3F937-F1
#
_cell.length_a   1.000
_cell.length_b   1.000
_cell.length_c   1.000
_cell.angle_alpha   90.00
_cell.angle_beta   90.00
_cell.angle_gamma   90.00
#
_symmetry.space_group_name_H-M   'P 1'
#
loop_
_entity.id
_entity.type
_entity.pdbx_description
1 polymer ?
#
loop_
_entity_poly.entity_id
_entity_poly.type
_entity_poly.pdbx_seq_one_letter_code
_entity_poly.pdbx_strand_id
1 'polypeptide(L)' 'MPFEPVAGGAFAFLIESQRRVISHCERLLPASDLTPEDRARLMRLRNDAEAQLARLTYVEAA' A
#
# COMPACT_ATOMS: atom_id res chain seq x y z
N MET A 1 6.65 -6.52 -29.35
CA MET A 1 5.50 -7.08 -28.62
C MET A 1 4.83 -5.92 -27.88
N PRO A 2 3.60 -5.50 -28.24
CA PRO A 2 2.89 -4.52 -27.43
C PRO A 2 2.43 -5.20 -26.13
N PHE A 3 2.72 -4.57 -25.00
CA PHE A 3 2.28 -5.02 -23.68
C PHE A 3 0.83 -4.58 -23.54
N GLU A 4 -0.13 -5.41 -23.94
CA GLU A 4 -1.54 -5.13 -23.66
C GLU A 4 -1.80 -5.44 -22.19
N PRO A 5 -2.08 -4.43 -21.33
CA PRO A 5 -2.40 -4.70 -19.95
C PRO A 5 -3.82 -5.28 -19.94
N VAL A 6 -3.91 -6.59 -19.75
CA VAL A 6 -5.15 -7.22 -19.29
C VAL A 6 -5.55 -6.44 -18.04
N ALA A 7 -6.72 -5.79 -18.04
CA ALA A 7 -7.10 -4.85 -16.97
C ALA A 7 -6.95 -5.45 -15.54
N GLY A 8 -7.11 -6.77 -15.40
CA GLY A 8 -6.85 -7.51 -14.15
C GLY A 8 -5.39 -7.47 -13.67
N GLY A 9 -4.41 -7.33 -14.56
CA GLY A 9 -2.99 -7.22 -14.22
C GLY A 9 -2.62 -5.88 -13.57
N ALA A 10 -3.27 -4.78 -13.99
CA ALA A 10 -3.02 -3.46 -13.42
C ALA A 10 -3.62 -3.33 -12.01
N PHE A 11 -4.84 -3.82 -11.79
CA PHE A 11 -5.46 -3.84 -10.47
C PHE A 11 -4.69 -4.74 -9.49
N ALA A 12 -4.34 -5.96 -9.91
CA ALA A 12 -3.53 -6.86 -9.10
C ALA A 12 -2.16 -6.23 -8.74
N PHE A 13 -1.51 -5.56 -9.68
CA PHE A 13 -0.27 -4.84 -9.43
C PHE A 13 -0.46 -3.72 -8.38
N LEU A 14 -1.51 -2.92 -8.49
CA LEU A 14 -1.78 -1.83 -7.55
C LEU A 14 -2.10 -2.36 -6.14
N ILE A 15 -2.89 -3.43 -6.05
CA ILE A 15 -3.21 -4.12 -4.78
C ILE A 15 -1.93 -4.64 -4.12
N GLU A 16 -1.09 -5.34 -4.86
CA GLU A 16 0.18 -5.84 -4.35
C GLU A 16 1.13 -4.71 -3.96
N SER A 17 1.12 -3.60 -4.70
CA SER A 17 1.89 -2.41 -4.33
C SER A 17 1.45 -1.83 -3.00
N GLN A 18 0.14 -1.68 -2.74
CA GLN A 18 -0.35 -1.17 -1.45
C GLN A 18 0.01 -2.12 -0.31
N ARG A 19 -0.16 -3.43 -0.49
CA ARG A 19 0.24 -4.45 0.50
C ARG A 19 1.71 -4.37 0.89
N ARG A 20 2.61 -4.16 -0.09
CA ARG A 20 4.05 -4.00 0.17
C ARG A 20 4.36 -2.76 0.99
N VAL A 21 3.68 -1.64 0.72
CA VAL A 21 3.83 -0.40 1.49
C VAL A 21 3.40 -0.62 2.94
N ILE A 22 2.22 -1.19 3.15
CA ILE A 22 1.69 -1.48 4.50
C ILE A 22 2.66 -2.37 5.27
N SER A 23 3.08 -3.50 4.69
CA SER A 23 4.04 -4.42 5.31
C SER A 23 5.39 -3.75 5.61
N HIS A 24 5.84 -2.83 4.76
CA HIS A 24 7.07 -2.08 5.02
C HIS A 24 6.91 -1.12 6.21
N CYS A 25 5.82 -0.35 6.26
CA CYS A 25 5.52 0.53 7.38
C CYS A 25 5.38 -0.25 8.70
N GLU A 26 4.70 -1.40 8.70
CA GLU A 26 4.54 -2.26 9.88
C GLU A 26 5.86 -2.81 10.41
N ARG A 27 6.84 -3.08 9.53
CA ARG A 27 8.19 -3.49 9.94
C ARG A 27 9.01 -2.35 10.53
N LEU A 28 8.80 -1.12 10.05
CA LEU A 28 9.56 0.05 10.52
C LEU A 28 8.99 0.64 11.81
N LEU A 29 7.66 0.68 11.98
CA LEU A 29 7.02 1.30 13.15
C LEU A 29 7.51 0.77 14.52
N PRO A 30 7.84 -0.52 14.71
CA PRO A 30 8.38 -1.02 15.97
C PRO A 30 9.81 -0.55 16.27
N ALA A 31 10.56 -0.02 15.29
CA ALA A 31 11.95 0.36 15.49
C ALA A 31 12.05 1.54 16.48
N SER A 32 13.02 1.43 17.40
CA SER A 32 13.21 2.33 18.54
C SER A 32 13.99 3.60 18.21
N ASP A 33 14.60 3.67 17.02
CA ASP A 33 15.39 4.79 16.50
C ASP A 33 14.55 5.83 15.73
N LEU A 34 13.26 5.58 15.56
CA LEU A 34 12.34 6.48 14.88
C LEU A 34 12.03 7.73 15.71
N THR A 35 12.28 8.89 15.13
CA THR A 35 11.80 10.16 15.68
C THR A 35 10.26 10.17 15.77
N PRO A 36 9.65 10.94 16.69
CA PRO A 36 8.20 11.08 16.76
C PRO A 36 7.58 11.57 15.44
N GLU A 37 8.28 12.44 14.71
CA GLU A 37 7.84 12.97 13.41
C GLU A 37 7.83 11.89 12.33
N ASP A 38 8.94 11.14 12.21
CA ASP A 38 9.04 10.05 11.23
C ASP A 38 8.06 8.92 11.54
N ARG A 39 7.83 8.63 12.82
CA ARG A 39 6.79 7.69 13.27
C ARG A 39 5.41 8.17 12.85
N ALA A 40 5.07 9.44 13.07
CA ALA A 40 3.80 10.01 12.64
C ALA A 40 3.65 9.98 11.11
N ARG A 41 4.73 10.24 10.37
CA ARG A 41 4.75 10.15 8.89
C ARG A 41 4.54 8.72 8.39
N LEU A 42 5.18 7.72 9.00
CA LEU A 42 4.97 6.31 8.67
C LEU A 42 3.55 5.85 8.98
N MET A 43 2.97 6.29 10.12
CA MET A 43 1.57 5.99 10.44
C MET A 43 0.61 6.58 9.41
N ARG A 44 0.81 7.84 8.99
CA ARG A 44 0.00 8.46 7.93
C ARG A 44 0.12 7.68 6.61
N LEU A 45 1.35 7.36 6.19
CA LEU A 45 1.59 6.60 4.97
C LEU A 45 0.91 5.22 4.98
N ARG A 46 0.98 4.50 6.11
CA ARG A 46 0.31 3.20 6.28
C ARG A 46 -1.21 3.35 6.15
N ASN A 47 -1.80 4.31 6.86
CA ASN A 47 -3.24 4.55 6.84
C ASN A 47 -3.73 4.95 5.43
N ASP A 48 -2.96 5.76 4.70
CA ASP A 48 -3.29 6.14 3.32
C ASP A 48 -3.25 4.91 2.39
N ALA A 49 -2.25 4.05 2.54
CA ALA A 49 -2.13 2.81 1.78
C ALA A 49 -3.25 1.80 2.10
N GLU A 50 -3.64 1.67 3.37
CA GLU A 50 -4.81 0.87 3.80
C GLU A 50 -6.11 1.38 3.16
N ALA A 51 -6.33 2.70 3.18
CA ALA A 51 -7.50 3.33 2.57
C ALA A 51 -7.53 3.12 1.04
N GLN A 52 -6.38 3.20 0.36
CA GLN A 52 -6.29 2.89 -1.07
C GLN A 52 -6.52 1.41 -1.35
N LEU A 53 -5.96 0.51 -0.54
CA LEU A 53 -6.17 -0.93 -0.69
C LEU A 53 -7.66 -1.27 -0.57
N ALA A 54 -8.35 -0.75 0.44
CA ALA A 54 -9.79 -0.96 0.62
C ALA A 54 -10.61 -0.49 -0.60
N ARG A 55 -10.26 0.67 -1.16
CA ARG A 55 -10.89 1.19 -2.39
C ARG A 55 -10.65 0.27 -3.59
N LEU A 56 -9.40 -0.16 -3.81
CA LEU A 56 -9.03 -1.03 -4.93
C LEU A 56 -9.73 -2.39 -4.86
N THR A 57 -9.77 -3.00 -3.67
CA THR A 57 -10.44 -4.30 -3.47
C THR A 57 -11.96 -4.22 -3.59
N TYR A 58 -12.56 -3.09 -3.21
CA TYR A 58 -14.00 -2.87 -3.42
C TYR A 58 -14.34 -2.74 -4.90
N VAL A 59 -13.50 -2.02 -5.68
CA VAL A 59 -13.69 -1.84 -7.13
C VAL A 59 -13.44 -3.13 -7.91
N GLU A 60 -12.50 -3.98 -7.49
CA GLU A 60 -12.28 -5.30 -8.12
C GLU A 60 -13.44 -6.28 -7.87
N ALA A 61 -14.13 -6.15 -6.73
CA ALA A 61 -15.22 -7.04 -6.34
C ALA A 61 -16.62 -6.63 -6.88
N ALA A 62 -16.76 -5.43 -7.44
CA ALA A 62 -18.01 -4.84 -7.92
C ALA A 62 -18.18 -5.02 -9.44
#